data_AF-A0A0D9VWW3-F1
#
_entry.id   AF-A0A0D9VWW3-F1
#
_cell.length_a   1.000
_cell.length_b   1.000
_cell.length_c   1.000
_cell.angle_alpha   90.00
_cell.angle_beta   90.00
_cell.angle_gamma   90.00
#
_symmetry.space_group_name_H-M   'P 1'
#
loop_
_entity.id
_entity.type
_entity.pdbx_description
1 polymer ?
#
loop_
_entity_poly.entity_id
_entity_poly.type
_entity_poly.pdbx_seq_one_letter_code
_entity_poly.pdbx_strand_id
1 'polypeptide(L)'
;MKGGGCKEEFEGWEKCVQEAEEAGGDVAESCFQVTATLHKCMEAHFDYYKPILMAERAMLADLEAEKASAVEEGAADAGGKKAAEEDAAAGVPEKEDAAA
;
A
#
# COMPACT_ATOMS: atom_id res chain seq x y z
N MET A 1 -14.03 2.83 -15.91
CA MET A 1 -13.61 4.13 -15.34
C MET A 1 -13.57 5.30 -16.32
N LYS A 2 -13.42 5.14 -17.65
CA LYS A 2 -13.38 6.26 -18.64
C LYS A 2 -14.67 7.10 -18.82
N GLY A 3 -15.52 7.17 -17.80
CA GLY A 3 -16.75 7.96 -17.73
C GLY A 3 -17.03 8.35 -16.28
N GLY A 4 -17.92 9.32 -16.08
CA GLY A 4 -18.07 10.03 -14.82
C GLY A 4 -17.13 11.23 -14.74
N GLY A 5 -16.96 11.80 -13.54
CA GLY A 5 -16.11 12.99 -13.34
C GLY A 5 -14.61 12.71 -13.51
N CYS A 6 -14.15 11.53 -13.11
CA CYS A 6 -12.74 11.23 -12.90
C CYS A 6 -12.03 10.66 -14.13
N LYS A 7 -12.35 11.19 -15.31
CA LYS A 7 -11.79 10.68 -16.58
C LYS A 7 -10.30 10.98 -16.68
N GLU A 8 -9.88 12.19 -16.31
CA GLU A 8 -8.50 12.66 -16.48
C GLU A 8 -7.57 11.99 -15.48
N GLU A 9 -8.01 11.81 -14.23
CA GLU A 9 -7.31 11.04 -13.20
C GLU A 9 -7.16 9.56 -13.60
N PHE A 10 -8.18 8.98 -14.23
CA PHE A 10 -8.11 7.59 -14.67
C PHE A 10 -7.19 7.40 -15.89
N GLU A 11 -7.19 8.31 -16.86
CA GLU A 11 -6.25 8.27 -17.99
C GLU A 11 -4.81 8.56 -17.54
N GLY A 12 -4.62 9.41 -16.52
CA GLY A 12 -3.33 9.58 -15.84
C GLY A 12 -2.89 8.31 -15.09
N TRP A 13 -3.81 7.60 -14.45
CA TRP A 13 -3.55 6.31 -13.81
C TRP A 13 -3.17 5.24 -14.83
N GLU A 14 -3.93 5.05 -15.90
CA GLU A 14 -3.59 4.08 -16.97
C GLU A 14 -2.20 4.33 -17.56
N LYS A 15 -1.84 5.61 -17.79
CA LYS A 15 -0.49 5.98 -18.25
C LYS A 15 0.59 5.55 -17.25
N CYS A 16 0.36 5.77 -15.95
CA CYS A 16 1.29 5.34 -14.92
C CYS A 16 1.45 3.81 -14.88
N VAL A 17 0.33 3.06 -14.99
CA VAL A 17 0.36 1.59 -15.07
C VAL A 17 1.22 1.14 -16.24
N GLN A 18 1.02 1.70 -17.43
CA GLN A 18 1.82 1.39 -18.61
C GLN A 18 3.32 1.70 -18.39
N GLU A 19 3.65 2.88 -17.84
CA GLU A 19 5.04 3.27 -17.58
C GLU A 19 5.72 2.38 -16.53
N ALA A 20 4.97 1.88 -15.54
CA ALA A 20 5.46 0.92 -14.55
C ALA A 20 5.64 -0.50 -15.14
N GLU A 21 4.70 -0.98 -15.94
CA GLU A 21 4.79 -2.27 -16.63
C GLU A 21 5.95 -2.29 -17.64
N GLU A 22 6.13 -1.22 -18.43
CA GLU A 22 7.24 -1.08 -19.38
C GLU A 22 8.61 -0.98 -18.68
N ALA A 23 8.65 -0.44 -17.46
CA ALA A 23 9.84 -0.42 -16.61
C ALA A 23 10.09 -1.74 -15.84
N GLY A 24 9.13 -2.67 -15.84
CA GLY A 24 9.17 -3.89 -15.04
C GLY A 24 9.06 -3.65 -13.52
N GLY A 25 8.48 -2.53 -13.11
CA GLY A 25 8.27 -2.16 -11.71
C GLY A 25 6.96 -2.69 -11.14
N ASP A 26 6.82 -2.64 -9.80
CA ASP A 26 5.53 -2.90 -9.16
C ASP A 26 4.59 -1.72 -9.36
N VAL A 27 3.37 -1.99 -9.85
CA VAL A 27 2.36 -0.97 -10.18
C VAL A 27 1.76 -0.32 -8.94
N ALA A 28 1.60 -1.06 -7.84
CA ALA A 28 0.99 -0.53 -6.62
C ALA A 28 1.92 0.49 -5.95
N GLU A 29 3.22 0.17 -5.84
CA GLU A 29 4.26 1.08 -5.36
C GLU A 29 4.45 2.27 -6.32
N SER A 30 4.69 2.00 -7.61
CA SER A 30 5.02 3.04 -8.60
C SER A 30 3.90 4.05 -8.83
N CYS A 31 2.65 3.60 -8.77
CA CYS A 31 1.47 4.43 -9.06
C CYS A 31 0.64 4.78 -7.82
N PHE A 32 1.13 4.51 -6.60
CA PHE A 32 0.43 4.78 -5.35
C PHE A 32 -0.20 6.18 -5.29
N GLN A 33 0.57 7.23 -5.63
CA GLN A 33 0.10 8.63 -5.56
C GLN A 33 -0.99 8.94 -6.60
N VAL A 34 -0.90 8.34 -7.80
CA VAL A 34 -1.89 8.53 -8.87
C VAL A 34 -3.16 7.77 -8.56
N THR A 35 -3.06 6.53 -8.08
CA THR A 35 -4.18 5.71 -7.58
C THR A 35 -4.91 6.41 -6.44
N ALA A 36 -4.18 6.97 -5.46
CA ALA A 36 -4.75 7.73 -4.35
C ALA A 36 -5.40 9.06 -4.78
N THR A 37 -5.01 9.61 -5.93
CA THR A 37 -5.64 10.81 -6.52
C THR A 37 -6.94 10.44 -7.24
N LEU A 38 -6.92 9.36 -8.02
CA LEU A 38 -8.10 8.77 -8.65
C LEU A 38 -9.16 8.37 -7.62
N HIS A 39 -8.79 7.68 -6.54
CA HIS A 39 -9.74 7.28 -5.47
C HIS A 39 -10.42 8.51 -4.84
N LYS A 40 -9.66 9.56 -4.49
CA LYS A 40 -10.22 10.81 -3.93
C LYS A 40 -11.21 11.48 -4.88
N CYS A 41 -10.94 11.46 -6.18
CA CYS A 41 -11.91 11.93 -7.17
C CYS A 41 -13.16 11.03 -7.18
N MET A 42 -13.00 9.71 -7.16
CA MET A 42 -14.12 8.77 -7.12
C MET A 42 -14.99 8.97 -5.88
N GLU A 43 -14.40 9.24 -4.71
CA GLU A 43 -15.11 9.63 -3.49
C GLU A 43 -15.86 10.96 -3.62
N ALA A 44 -15.25 11.99 -4.23
CA ALA A 44 -15.93 13.25 -4.53
C ALA A 44 -17.13 13.08 -5.49
N HIS A 45 -17.06 12.07 -6.37
CA HIS A 45 -18.12 11.67 -7.30
C HIS A 45 -18.86 10.40 -6.85
N PHE A 46 -19.00 10.19 -5.54
CA PHE A 46 -19.46 8.95 -4.91
C PHE A 46 -20.64 8.28 -5.61
N ASP A 47 -21.75 8.98 -5.88
CA ASP A 47 -22.96 8.36 -6.44
C ASP A 47 -22.75 7.70 -7.82
N TYR A 48 -21.76 8.13 -8.60
CA TYR A 48 -21.40 7.48 -9.87
C TYR A 48 -20.50 6.25 -9.65
N TYR A 49 -19.53 6.32 -8.75
CA TYR A 49 -18.56 5.24 -8.49
C TYR A 49 -18.96 4.29 -7.35
N LYS A 50 -20.12 4.52 -6.74
CA LYS A 50 -20.68 3.83 -5.56
C LYS A 50 -20.55 2.30 -5.56
N PRO A 51 -20.82 1.56 -6.65
CA PRO A 51 -20.68 0.10 -6.64
C PRO A 51 -19.23 -0.35 -6.38
N ILE A 52 -18.25 0.41 -6.84
CA ILE A 52 -16.82 0.08 -6.75
C ILE A 52 -16.31 0.46 -5.36
N LEU A 53 -16.59 1.68 -4.89
CA LEU A 53 -16.20 2.16 -3.56
C LEU A 53 -16.82 1.32 -2.42
N MET A 54 -17.99 0.71 -2.65
CA MET A 54 -18.60 -0.23 -1.71
C MET A 54 -17.93 -1.61 -1.72
N ALA A 55 -17.50 -2.10 -2.88
CA ALA A 55 -16.75 -3.36 -2.98
C ALA A 55 -15.35 -3.22 -2.35
N GLU A 56 -14.67 -2.10 -2.61
CA GLU A 56 -13.35 -1.77 -2.03
C GLU A 56 -13.43 -1.68 -0.50
N ARG A 57 -14.43 -0.97 0.04
CA ARG A 57 -14.67 -0.91 1.49
C ARG A 57 -15.00 -2.27 2.12
N ALA A 58 -15.72 -3.13 1.41
CA ALA A 58 -16.01 -4.49 1.89
C ALA A 58 -14.72 -5.32 1.96
N MET A 59 -13.90 -5.32 0.90
CA MET A 59 -12.61 -6.02 0.89
C MET A 59 -11.67 -5.54 1.98
N LEU A 60 -11.62 -4.23 2.27
CA LEU A 60 -10.84 -3.69 3.38
C LEU A 60 -11.35 -4.19 4.75
N ALA A 61 -12.67 -4.18 4.96
CA ALA A 61 -13.26 -4.67 6.22
C ALA A 61 -13.05 -6.18 6.43
N ASP A 62 -13.12 -6.98 5.36
CA ASP A 62 -12.83 -8.42 5.40
C ASP A 62 -11.35 -8.66 5.76
N LEU A 63 -10.41 -7.92 5.15
CA LEU A 63 -8.98 -7.99 5.46
C LEU A 63 -8.66 -7.54 6.91
N GLU A 64 -9.37 -6.54 7.43
CA GLU A 64 -9.25 -6.12 8.83
C GLU A 64 -9.78 -7.18 9.81
N ALA A 65 -10.88 -7.86 9.46
CA ALA A 65 -11.45 -8.95 10.26
C ALA A 65 -10.54 -10.19 10.29
N GLU A 66 -10.01 -10.64 9.15
CA GLU A 66 -9.05 -11.74 9.05
C GLU A 66 -7.74 -11.43 9.79
N LYS A 67 -7.32 -10.16 9.81
CA LYS A 67 -6.17 -9.72 10.61
C LYS A 67 -6.45 -9.73 12.11
N ALA A 68 -7.69 -9.43 12.53
CA ALA A 68 -8.07 -9.45 13.94
C ALA A 68 -8.15 -10.89 14.50
N SER A 69 -8.74 -11.83 13.75
CA SER A 69 -8.82 -13.25 14.16
C SER A 69 -7.43 -13.89 14.30
N ALA A 70 -6.52 -13.63 13.36
CA ALA A 70 -5.14 -14.13 13.42
C ALA A 70 -4.34 -13.64 14.65
N VAL A 71 -4.66 -12.46 15.19
CA VAL A 71 -4.04 -11.93 16.41
C VAL A 71 -4.60 -12.60 17.68
N GLU A 72 -5.91 -12.88 17.72
CA GLU A 72 -6.55 -13.61 18.83
C GLU A 72 -6.01 -15.05 18.93
N GLU A 73 -5.84 -15.76 17.81
CA GLU A 73 -5.26 -17.11 17.82
C GLU A 73 -3.76 -17.12 18.16
N GLY A 74 -3.00 -16.10 17.70
CA GLY A 74 -1.57 -15.97 17.98
C GLY A 74 -1.22 -15.72 19.46
N ALA A 75 -2.17 -15.29 20.29
CA ALA A 75 -1.96 -15.01 21.70
C ALA A 75 -1.83 -16.29 22.59
N ALA A 76 -2.20 -17.47 22.06
CA ALA A 76 -2.29 -18.70 22.84
C ALA A 76 -0.93 -19.44 23.04
N ASP A 77 0.04 -19.28 22.14
CA ASP A 77 1.31 -20.03 22.15
C ASP A 77 2.55 -19.20 22.55
N ALA A 78 2.40 -18.33 23.56
CA ALA A 78 3.54 -17.70 24.24
C ALA A 78 4.21 -18.65 25.28
N GLY A 79 4.28 -19.95 24.99
CA GLY A 79 4.57 -21.06 25.92
C GLY A 79 6.03 -21.21 26.38
N GLY A 80 6.96 -20.43 25.84
CA GLY A 80 8.26 -20.12 26.44
C GLY A 80 9.40 -21.15 26.29
N LYS A 81 10.52 -20.70 25.71
CA LYS A 81 11.88 -20.94 26.22
C LYS A 81 12.87 -19.89 25.70
N LYS A 82 13.57 -19.20 26.60
CA LYS A 82 14.63 -18.20 26.30
C LYS A 82 15.99 -18.69 26.82
N ALA A 83 16.98 -18.79 25.92
CA ALA A 83 18.44 -18.77 26.14
C ALA A 83 19.12 -19.10 24.78
N ALA A 84 20.23 -18.51 24.33
CA ALA A 84 21.02 -17.32 24.72
C ALA A 84 21.69 -16.77 23.42
N GLU A 85 22.15 -15.51 23.27
CA GLU A 85 23.50 -14.99 23.66
C GLU A 85 24.67 -15.82 23.06
N GLU A 86 25.75 -15.31 22.47
CA GLU A 86 26.40 -13.97 22.34
C GLU A 86 26.41 -13.54 20.82
N ASP A 87 27.08 -12.53 20.22
CA ASP A 87 28.00 -11.40 20.55
C ASP A 87 27.81 -10.28 19.46
N ALA A 88 28.66 -9.22 19.40
CA ALA A 88 28.54 -8.06 18.48
C ALA A 88 29.76 -7.78 17.57
N ALA A 89 29.51 -7.19 16.38
CA ALA A 89 30.42 -6.30 15.64
C ALA A 89 29.63 -5.57 14.51
N ALA A 90 29.27 -4.29 14.60
CA ALA A 90 30.08 -3.05 14.60
C ALA A 90 30.45 -2.55 13.18
N GLY A 91 30.13 -1.28 12.88
CA GLY A 91 30.59 -0.59 11.66
C GLY A 91 29.60 0.38 11.01
N VAL A 92 29.46 1.61 11.56
CA VAL A 92 28.89 2.75 10.82
C VAL A 92 30.02 3.75 10.54
N PRO A 93 30.47 3.89 9.27
CA PRO A 93 31.27 5.02 8.83
C PRO A 93 30.37 6.09 8.19
N GLU A 94 30.24 7.23 8.85
CA GLU A 94 29.53 8.40 8.31
C GLU A 94 30.32 9.03 7.15
N LYS A 95 29.59 9.45 6.12
CA LYS A 95 30.04 10.19 4.91
C LYS A 95 28.88 11.12 4.54
N GLU A 96 29.07 12.36 4.11
CA GLU A 96 30.29 13.09 3.73
C GLU A 96 30.06 14.59 3.98
N ASP A 97 31.10 15.35 4.34
CA ASP A 97 31.22 16.74 3.91
C ASP A 97 32.67 17.04 3.53
N ALA A 98 32.85 17.41 2.25
CA ALA A 98 34.09 17.94 1.71
C ALA A 98 33.83 18.58 0.33
N ALA A 99 33.46 19.87 0.29
CA ALA A 99 34.07 20.89 -0.60
C ALA A 99 33.20 22.15 -0.81
N ALA A 100 33.64 23.27 -0.21
CA ALA A 100 33.53 24.62 -0.79
C ALA A 100 34.61 25.54 -0.17
#